data_AF-G1WKH5-F1
#
_entry.id   AF-G1WKH5-F1
#
_cell.length_a   1.000
_cell.length_b   1.000
_cell.length_c   1.000
_cell.angle_alpha   90.00
_cell.angle_beta   90.00
_cell.angle_gamma   90.00
#
_symmetry.space_group_name_H-M   'P 1'
#
loop_
_entity.id
_entity.type
_entity.pdbx_description
1 polymer ?
#
loop_
_entity_poly.entity_id
_entity_poly.type
_entity_poly.pdbx_seq_one_letter_code
_entity_poly.pdbx_strand_id
1 'polypeptide(L)'
;MNKGIASGSFELMLTDSMRVALDHAFADARECLEADGGMVPFSVLCTSDGFDVSEHPGETVDDVYASMKALVAREMPEAYVFSYDGFVEVVGGREEAIICEVARRGDEQATILAQPYTVSDGSYEFAPSFAYAGETPQLYPSGTRPIVSGLVALAAEREAAAKGDAANEVVEATVEVAE
;
A
#
# COMPACT_ATOMS: atom_id res chain seq x y z
N MET A 1 6.24 33.85 -13.63
CA MET A 1 6.21 33.52 -12.18
C MET A 1 5.88 32.04 -12.09
N ASN A 2 6.90 31.20 -11.95
CA ASN A 2 6.77 29.74 -11.92
C ASN A 2 6.37 29.32 -10.50
N LYS A 3 5.15 28.83 -10.33
CA LYS A 3 4.86 27.96 -9.19
C LYS A 3 5.12 26.54 -9.66
N GLY A 4 6.38 26.11 -9.44
CA GLY A 4 6.78 24.74 -9.65
C GLY A 4 5.88 23.80 -8.84
N ILE A 5 5.55 22.68 -9.45
CA ILE A 5 5.03 21.50 -8.80
C ILE A 5 5.92 21.29 -7.56
N ALA A 6 5.33 21.33 -6.37
CA ALA A 6 6.09 21.09 -5.16
C ALA A 6 6.60 19.65 -5.26
N SER A 7 7.88 19.49 -5.64
CA SER A 7 8.65 18.29 -5.40
C SER A 7 8.87 18.21 -3.88
N GLY A 8 7.78 17.95 -3.16
CA GLY A 8 7.85 17.48 -1.80
C GLY A 8 8.34 16.05 -1.90
N SER A 9 9.57 15.82 -1.48
CA SER A 9 10.09 14.47 -1.31
C SER A 9 9.27 13.80 -0.22
N PHE A 10 8.15 13.19 -0.60
CA PHE A 10 7.46 12.24 0.25
C PHE A 10 8.37 11.01 0.32
N GLU A 11 9.03 10.82 1.45
CA GLU A 11 9.86 9.65 1.69
C GLU A 11 8.91 8.49 1.97
N LEU A 12 8.40 7.90 0.89
CA LEU A 12 7.61 6.68 0.95
C LEU A 12 8.53 5.62 1.55
N MET A 13 8.24 5.22 2.78
CA MET A 13 8.97 4.17 3.51
C MET A 13 8.63 2.80 2.90
N LEU A 14 9.06 2.60 1.65
CA LEU A 14 8.96 1.35 0.92
C LEU A 14 9.98 0.37 1.49
N THR A 15 9.53 -0.85 1.78
CA THR A 15 10.46 -1.96 1.92
C THR A 15 11.08 -2.27 0.57
N ASP A 16 12.22 -2.98 0.57
CA ASP A 16 12.86 -3.42 -0.68
C ASP A 16 11.91 -4.29 -1.53
N SER A 17 11.11 -5.14 -0.89
CA SER A 17 10.11 -5.97 -1.56
C SER A 17 9.04 -5.14 -2.27
N MET A 18 8.52 -4.09 -1.61
CA MET A 18 7.53 -3.21 -2.23
C MET A 18 8.13 -2.39 -3.37
N ARG A 19 9.40 -1.97 -3.25
CA ARG A 19 10.07 -1.25 -4.33
C ARG A 19 10.18 -2.12 -5.58
N VAL A 20 10.61 -3.37 -5.41
CA VAL A 20 10.69 -4.35 -6.50
C VAL A 20 9.31 -4.62 -7.10
N ALA A 21 8.29 -4.84 -6.28
CA ALA A 21 6.91 -5.06 -6.75
C ALA A 21 6.36 -3.85 -7.52
N LEU A 22 6.67 -2.63 -7.07
CA LEU A 22 6.22 -1.40 -7.71
C LEU A 22 6.91 -1.18 -9.06
N ASP A 23 8.23 -1.38 -9.11
CA ASP A 23 9.01 -1.26 -10.35
C ASP A 23 8.52 -2.28 -11.40
N HIS A 24 8.21 -3.50 -10.95
CA HIS A 24 7.60 -4.52 -11.80
C HIS A 24 6.21 -4.11 -12.29
N ALA A 25 5.32 -3.63 -11.40
CA ALA A 25 3.98 -3.21 -11.77
C ALA A 25 3.98 -2.09 -12.82
N PHE A 26 4.85 -1.07 -12.70
CA PHE A 26 4.96 -0.04 -13.73
C PHE A 26 5.62 -0.53 -15.02
N ALA A 27 6.54 -1.51 -14.95
CA ALA A 27 7.14 -2.09 -16.16
C ALA A 27 6.08 -2.88 -16.96
N ASP A 28 5.38 -3.80 -16.31
CA ASP A 28 4.37 -4.65 -16.93
C ASP A 28 3.19 -3.83 -17.45
N ALA A 29 2.74 -2.82 -16.70
CA ALA A 29 1.67 -1.94 -17.14
C ALA A 29 2.01 -1.16 -18.42
N ARG A 30 3.26 -0.68 -18.54
CA ARG A 30 3.73 -0.02 -19.75
C ARG A 30 3.78 -1.00 -20.93
N GLU A 31 4.27 -2.20 -20.70
CA GLU A 31 4.33 -3.25 -21.74
C GLU A 31 2.93 -3.59 -22.26
N CYS A 32 1.94 -3.77 -21.37
CA CYS A 32 0.54 -4.00 -21.77
C CYS A 32 -0.02 -2.83 -22.61
N LEU A 33 0.17 -1.60 -22.15
CA LEU A 33 -0.33 -0.42 -22.87
C LEU A 33 0.34 -0.27 -24.25
N GLU A 34 1.64 -0.48 -24.35
CA GLU A 34 2.38 -0.38 -25.60
C GLU A 34 2.03 -1.52 -26.58
N ALA A 35 1.83 -2.74 -26.08
CA ALA A 35 1.57 -3.92 -26.92
C ALA A 35 0.10 -4.02 -27.34
N ASP A 36 -0.82 -3.83 -26.39
CA ASP A 36 -2.24 -4.15 -26.55
C ASP A 36 -3.13 -2.90 -26.61
N GLY A 37 -2.59 -1.72 -26.32
CA GLY A 37 -3.34 -0.47 -26.29
C GLY A 37 -4.32 -0.36 -25.11
N GLY A 38 -4.17 -1.23 -24.11
CA GLY A 38 -5.01 -1.30 -22.93
C GLY A 38 -4.42 -2.29 -21.92
N MET A 39 -4.97 -2.28 -20.70
CA MET A 39 -4.46 -3.10 -19.61
C MET A 39 -5.61 -3.67 -18.79
N VAL A 40 -5.55 -4.98 -18.50
CA VAL A 40 -6.38 -5.60 -17.48
C VAL A 40 -5.80 -5.23 -16.11
N PRO A 41 -6.59 -4.69 -15.16
CA PRO A 41 -6.10 -4.42 -13.81
C PRO A 41 -5.45 -5.65 -13.20
N PHE A 42 -4.33 -5.49 -12.50
CA PHE A 42 -3.60 -6.61 -11.91
C PHE A 42 -2.97 -6.21 -10.58
N SER A 43 -2.65 -7.21 -9.75
CA SER A 43 -1.95 -7.01 -8.48
C SER A 43 -0.61 -7.73 -8.46
N VAL A 44 0.31 -7.16 -7.70
CA VAL A 44 1.60 -7.76 -7.32
C VAL A 44 1.60 -7.89 -5.81
N LEU A 45 1.50 -9.12 -5.30
CA LEU A 45 1.44 -9.41 -3.88
C LEU A 45 2.85 -9.74 -3.36
N CYS A 46 3.33 -9.00 -2.37
CA CYS A 46 4.61 -9.31 -1.72
C CYS A 46 4.43 -10.46 -0.72
N THR A 47 5.14 -11.55 -0.93
CA THR A 47 5.13 -12.74 -0.07
C THR A 47 6.52 -12.97 0.53
N SER A 48 6.62 -13.92 1.46
CA SER A 48 7.92 -14.31 2.03
C SER A 48 8.88 -14.89 0.98
N ASP A 49 8.34 -15.42 -0.12
CA ASP A 49 9.10 -16.10 -1.17
C ASP A 49 9.33 -15.23 -2.42
N GLY A 50 8.89 -13.96 -2.40
CA GLY A 50 9.04 -13.02 -3.51
C GLY A 50 7.78 -12.22 -3.77
N PHE A 51 7.29 -12.25 -5.00
CA PHE A 51 5.98 -11.69 -5.33
C PHE A 51 5.19 -12.59 -6.29
N ASP A 52 3.87 -12.52 -6.18
CA ASP A 52 2.92 -13.18 -7.07
C ASP A 52 2.11 -12.13 -7.85
N VAL A 53 1.89 -12.39 -9.13
CA VAL A 53 1.11 -11.51 -10.01
C VAL A 53 -0.25 -12.13 -10.28
N SER A 54 -1.32 -11.34 -10.26
CA SER A 54 -2.67 -11.81 -10.56
C SER A 54 -3.52 -10.76 -11.26
N GLU A 55 -4.16 -11.14 -12.35
CA GLU A 55 -5.11 -10.28 -13.07
C GLU A 55 -6.48 -10.24 -12.38
N HIS A 56 -7.15 -9.11 -12.53
CA HIS A 56 -8.48 -8.82 -11.98
C HIS A 56 -9.41 -8.34 -13.11
N PRO A 57 -9.84 -9.22 -14.03
CA PRO A 57 -10.84 -8.85 -15.02
C PRO A 57 -12.19 -8.59 -14.36
N GLY A 58 -12.94 -7.62 -14.88
CA GLY A 58 -14.28 -7.27 -14.41
C GLY A 58 -15.02 -6.43 -15.44
N GLU A 59 -16.36 -6.49 -15.42
CA GLU A 59 -17.20 -5.65 -16.27
C GLU A 59 -17.38 -4.24 -15.68
N THR A 60 -17.25 -4.13 -14.36
CA THR A 60 -17.35 -2.87 -13.62
C THR A 60 -16.15 -2.69 -12.69
N VAL A 61 -15.92 -1.44 -12.25
CA VAL A 61 -14.89 -1.11 -11.25
C VAL A 61 -15.12 -1.89 -9.96
N ASP A 62 -16.38 -2.03 -9.52
CA ASP A 62 -16.72 -2.76 -8.30
C ASP A 62 -16.34 -4.25 -8.39
N ASP A 63 -16.50 -4.88 -9.56
CA ASP A 63 -16.11 -6.28 -9.78
C ASP A 63 -14.59 -6.46 -9.65
N VAL A 64 -13.82 -5.53 -10.24
CA VAL A 64 -12.36 -5.53 -10.17
C VAL A 64 -11.90 -5.40 -8.71
N TYR A 65 -12.42 -4.41 -7.98
CA TYR A 65 -12.07 -4.22 -6.57
C TYR A 65 -12.55 -5.37 -5.68
N ALA A 66 -13.69 -5.98 -5.99
CA ALA A 66 -14.17 -7.16 -5.26
C ALA A 66 -13.23 -8.36 -5.47
N SER A 67 -12.74 -8.57 -6.69
CA SER A 67 -11.74 -9.58 -7.02
C SER A 67 -10.44 -9.35 -6.23
N MET A 68 -9.92 -8.12 -6.24
CA MET A 68 -8.70 -7.78 -5.50
C MET A 68 -8.87 -7.93 -3.98
N LYS A 69 -9.99 -7.44 -3.40
CA LYS A 69 -10.29 -7.61 -1.98
C LYS A 69 -10.38 -9.08 -1.57
N ALA A 70 -11.02 -9.91 -2.39
CA ALA A 70 -11.12 -11.35 -2.12
C ALA A 70 -9.74 -12.04 -2.15
N LEU A 71 -8.88 -11.63 -3.09
CA LEU A 71 -7.51 -12.15 -3.18
C LEU A 71 -6.68 -11.74 -1.96
N VAL A 72 -6.64 -10.45 -1.62
CA VAL A 72 -5.88 -9.95 -0.46
C VAL A 72 -6.35 -10.60 0.85
N ALA A 73 -7.67 -10.78 1.01
CA ALA A 73 -8.23 -11.45 2.19
C ALA A 73 -7.86 -12.94 2.28
N ARG A 74 -7.65 -13.60 1.14
CA ARG A 74 -7.29 -15.03 1.07
C ARG A 74 -5.80 -15.25 1.30
N GLU A 75 -4.96 -14.50 0.59
CA GLU A 75 -3.51 -14.71 0.60
C GLU A 75 -2.82 -13.98 1.77
N MET A 76 -3.43 -12.90 2.27
CA MET A 76 -2.90 -12.10 3.39
C MET A 76 -1.41 -11.71 3.22
N PRO A 77 -1.01 -11.13 2.06
CA PRO A 77 0.38 -10.84 1.74
C PRO A 77 0.97 -9.78 2.67
N GLU A 78 2.30 -9.67 2.69
CA GLU A 78 3.01 -8.67 3.50
C GLU A 78 2.69 -7.24 3.05
N ALA A 79 2.57 -7.06 1.74
CA ALA A 79 2.15 -5.84 1.06
C ALA A 79 1.52 -6.19 -0.28
N TYR A 80 0.81 -5.24 -0.89
CA TYR A 80 0.36 -5.37 -2.27
C TYR A 80 0.64 -4.08 -3.06
N VAL A 81 0.77 -4.25 -4.37
CA VAL A 81 0.64 -3.19 -5.37
C VAL A 81 -0.54 -3.57 -6.26
N PHE A 82 -1.54 -2.70 -6.38
CA PHE A 82 -2.68 -2.89 -7.27
C PHE A 82 -2.61 -1.88 -8.41
N SER A 83 -2.39 -2.36 -9.63
CA SER A 83 -2.13 -1.57 -10.82
C SER A 83 -3.33 -1.55 -11.76
N TYR A 84 -3.70 -0.37 -12.24
CA TYR A 84 -4.75 -0.18 -13.24
C TYR A 84 -4.51 1.08 -14.08
N ASP A 85 -5.09 1.09 -15.28
CA ASP A 85 -5.08 2.26 -16.15
C ASP A 85 -6.18 3.24 -15.73
N GLY A 86 -5.83 4.52 -15.65
CA GLY A 86 -6.72 5.53 -15.10
C GLY A 86 -6.20 6.93 -15.37
N PHE A 87 -6.51 7.86 -14.46
CA PHE A 87 -6.16 9.25 -14.65
C PHE A 87 -5.98 9.98 -13.33
N VAL A 88 -5.25 11.09 -13.40
CA VAL A 88 -5.11 12.05 -12.31
C VAL A 88 -5.70 13.41 -12.72
N GLU A 89 -6.27 14.11 -11.74
CA GLU A 89 -6.73 15.48 -11.92
C GLU A 89 -5.57 16.45 -11.67
N VAL A 90 -5.32 17.34 -12.62
CA VAL A 90 -4.26 18.35 -12.57
C VAL A 90 -4.84 19.75 -12.77
N VAL A 91 -4.06 20.77 -12.41
CA VAL A 91 -4.45 22.17 -12.68
C VAL A 91 -4.42 22.40 -14.19
N GLY A 92 -5.59 22.30 -14.83
CA GLY A 92 -5.75 22.45 -16.27
C GLY A 92 -6.50 21.30 -16.94
N GLY A 93 -6.82 20.22 -16.22
CA GLY A 93 -7.63 19.13 -16.75
C GLY A 93 -7.27 17.78 -16.15
N ARG A 94 -7.38 16.75 -16.99
CA ARG A 94 -7.12 15.35 -16.68
C ARG A 94 -5.89 14.88 -17.46
N GLU A 95 -5.02 14.14 -16.82
CA GLU A 95 -3.91 13.43 -17.45
C GLU A 95 -4.10 11.92 -17.26
N GLU A 96 -4.00 11.14 -18.34
CA GLU A 96 -4.02 9.68 -18.25
C GLU A 96 -2.75 9.20 -17.51
N ALA A 97 -2.90 8.15 -16.72
CA ALA A 97 -1.83 7.66 -15.87
C ALA A 97 -2.01 6.17 -15.54
N ILE A 98 -0.89 5.46 -15.46
CA ILE A 98 -0.85 4.18 -14.76
C ILE A 98 -0.95 4.49 -13.27
N ILE A 99 -1.93 3.89 -12.59
CA ILE A 99 -2.16 4.07 -11.16
C ILE A 99 -1.78 2.79 -10.42
N CYS A 100 -1.00 2.95 -9.36
CA CYS A 100 -0.61 1.89 -8.44
C CYS A 100 -1.08 2.26 -7.03
N GLU A 101 -2.02 1.48 -6.45
CA GLU A 101 -2.34 1.53 -5.03
C GLU A 101 -1.41 0.60 -4.26
N VAL A 102 -0.74 1.13 -3.23
CA VAL A 102 0.28 0.39 -2.50
C VAL A 102 -0.05 0.42 -1.01
N ALA A 103 -0.17 -0.74 -0.36
CA ALA A 103 -0.36 -0.82 1.08
C ALA A 103 0.41 -1.99 1.67
N ARG A 104 0.94 -1.81 2.89
CA ARG A 104 1.43 -2.92 3.71
C ARG A 104 0.32 -3.43 4.60
N ARG A 105 0.45 -4.68 4.98
CA ARG A 105 -0.43 -5.29 5.97
C ARG A 105 -0.41 -4.48 7.25
N GLY A 106 -1.59 -4.02 7.68
CA GLY A 106 -1.76 -3.23 8.90
C GLY A 106 -1.57 -1.72 8.74
N ASP A 107 -1.27 -1.22 7.52
CA ASP A 107 -1.40 0.21 7.24
C ASP A 107 -2.89 0.62 7.32
N GLU A 108 -3.17 1.88 7.67
CA GLU A 108 -4.54 2.41 7.71
C GLU A 108 -5.09 2.68 6.30
N GLN A 109 -4.22 3.14 5.40
CA GLN A 109 -4.54 3.59 4.05
C GLN A 109 -3.54 3.01 3.04
N ALA A 110 -3.99 2.83 1.80
CA ALA A 110 -3.12 2.59 0.66
C ALA A 110 -2.65 3.94 0.08
N THR A 111 -1.39 4.00 -0.33
CA THR A 111 -0.83 5.15 -1.05
C THR A 111 -1.09 5.01 -2.54
N ILE A 112 -1.59 6.07 -3.17
CA ILE A 112 -1.78 6.15 -4.63
C ILE A 112 -0.52 6.75 -5.26
N LEU A 113 0.07 6.00 -6.18
CA LEU A 113 1.16 6.44 -7.04
C LEU A 113 0.68 6.45 -8.49
N ALA A 114 1.03 7.51 -9.22
CA ALA A 114 0.60 7.69 -10.60
C ALA A 114 1.79 7.97 -11.50
N GLN A 115 1.88 7.27 -12.63
CA GLN A 115 2.81 7.58 -13.72
C GLN A 115 2.01 8.13 -14.90
N PRO A 116 1.99 9.46 -15.10
CA PRO A 116 1.30 10.06 -16.23
C PRO A 116 1.87 9.59 -17.56
N TYR A 117 1.02 9.51 -18.57
CA TYR A 117 1.43 9.22 -19.94
C TYR A 117 0.55 9.95 -20.95
N THR A 118 1.03 10.06 -22.18
CA THR A 118 0.26 10.60 -23.30
C THR A 118 0.29 9.62 -24.47
N VAL A 119 -0.73 9.68 -25.31
CA VAL A 119 -0.84 8.87 -26.54
C VAL A 119 -0.87 9.80 -27.74
N SER A 120 0.10 9.65 -28.63
CA SER A 120 0.19 10.41 -29.89
C SER A 120 0.39 9.44 -31.06
N ASP A 121 -0.49 9.48 -32.06
CA ASP A 121 -0.44 8.60 -33.23
C ASP A 121 -0.33 7.10 -32.88
N GLY A 122 -0.93 6.69 -31.76
CA GLY A 122 -0.90 5.30 -31.26
C GLY A 122 0.38 4.91 -30.52
N SER A 123 1.31 5.85 -30.30
CA SER A 123 2.52 5.66 -29.51
C SER A 123 2.34 6.26 -28.11
N TYR A 124 2.77 5.51 -27.09
CA TYR A 124 2.74 5.93 -25.70
C TYR A 124 4.03 6.65 -25.31
N GLU A 125 3.91 7.78 -24.61
CA GLU A 125 5.02 8.48 -23.97
C GLU A 125 4.75 8.58 -22.46
N PHE A 126 5.53 7.84 -21.67
CA PHE A 126 5.41 7.78 -20.22
C PHE A 126 6.31 8.80 -19.54
N ALA A 127 5.82 9.38 -18.44
CA ALA A 127 6.65 10.19 -17.55
C ALA A 127 7.85 9.36 -17.03
N PRO A 128 9.03 9.97 -16.84
CA PRO A 128 10.24 9.24 -16.44
C PRO A 128 10.17 8.65 -15.02
N SER A 129 9.23 9.12 -14.20
CA SER A 129 8.99 8.64 -12.85
C SER A 129 7.52 8.78 -12.48
N PHE A 130 7.04 7.93 -11.58
CA PHE A 130 5.74 8.11 -10.93
C PHE A 130 5.82 9.22 -9.86
N ALA A 131 4.65 9.73 -9.47
CA ALA A 131 4.48 10.71 -8.41
C ALA A 131 3.41 10.24 -7.41
N TYR A 132 3.49 10.77 -6.18
CA TYR A 132 2.43 10.61 -5.20
C TYR A 132 1.16 11.35 -5.67
N ALA A 133 0.03 10.66 -5.66
CA ALA A 133 -1.26 11.20 -6.12
C ALA A 133 -2.36 11.13 -5.05
N GLY A 134 -2.08 10.63 -3.85
CA GLY A 134 -3.01 10.65 -2.73
C GLY A 134 -3.02 9.36 -1.90
N GLU A 135 -4.10 9.17 -1.16
CA GLU A 135 -4.36 8.00 -0.33
C GLU A 135 -5.80 7.53 -0.51
N THR A 136 -6.01 6.22 -0.35
CA THR A 136 -7.32 5.56 -0.44
C THR A 136 -7.44 4.50 0.66
N PRO A 137 -8.66 4.04 1.04
CA PRO A 137 -8.80 2.90 1.91
C PRO A 137 -8.08 1.66 1.39
N GLN A 138 -7.28 1.04 2.25
CA GLN A 138 -6.58 -0.19 1.97
C GLN A 138 -7.53 -1.40 1.80
N LEU A 139 -7.07 -2.45 1.11
CA LEU A 139 -7.90 -3.59 0.69
C LEU A 139 -7.85 -4.83 1.61
N TYR A 140 -7.00 -4.84 2.63
CA TYR A 140 -7.01 -5.85 3.70
C TYR A 140 -8.30 -5.83 4.51
N PRO A 141 -8.73 -7.00 5.04
CA PRO A 141 -9.83 -7.09 5.99
C PRO A 141 -9.64 -6.16 7.20
N SER A 142 -10.74 -5.58 7.68
CA SER A 142 -10.73 -4.72 8.87
C SER A 142 -10.12 -5.43 10.08
N GLY A 143 -9.28 -4.72 10.83
CA GLY A 143 -8.60 -5.26 12.02
C GLY A 143 -7.37 -6.12 11.72
N THR A 144 -6.95 -6.18 10.45
CA THR A 144 -5.70 -6.83 10.06
C THR A 144 -4.52 -6.16 10.74
N ARG A 145 -3.73 -6.95 11.46
CA ARG A 145 -2.53 -6.48 12.18
C ARG A 145 -1.30 -6.54 11.29
N PRO A 146 -0.32 -5.63 11.50
CA PRO A 146 0.95 -5.68 10.81
C PRO A 146 1.73 -6.95 11.16
N ILE A 147 2.63 -7.33 10.25
CA ILE A 147 3.57 -8.42 10.50
C ILE A 147 4.63 -7.90 11.46
N VAL A 148 4.56 -8.33 12.72
CA VAL A 148 5.61 -8.09 13.70
C VAL A 148 6.62 -9.23 13.61
N SER A 149 7.89 -8.89 13.39
CA SER A 149 8.98 -9.84 13.60
C SER A 149 8.90 -10.41 15.03
N GLY A 150 9.16 -11.72 15.18
CA GLY A 150 9.09 -12.39 16.48
C GLY A 150 9.91 -11.72 17.59
N LEU A 151 10.98 -10.99 17.23
CA LEU A 151 11.77 -10.17 18.16
C LEU A 151 11.00 -8.96 18.72
N VAL A 152 10.21 -8.30 17.87
CA VAL A 152 9.39 -7.14 18.26
C VAL A 152 8.20 -7.60 19.09
N ALA A 153 7.58 -8.73 18.72
CA ALA A 153 6.51 -9.35 19.50
C ALA A 153 6.99 -9.74 20.91
N LEU A 154 8.16 -10.38 21.02
CA LEU A 154 8.73 -10.76 22.32
C LEU A 154 9.08 -9.55 23.19
N ALA A 155 9.54 -8.45 22.57
CA ALA A 155 9.82 -7.20 23.27
C ALA A 155 8.53 -6.54 23.80
N ALA A 156 7.47 -6.51 22.98
CA ALA A 156 6.17 -5.99 23.39
C ALA A 156 5.52 -6.84 24.50
N GLU A 157 5.64 -8.17 24.44
CA GLU A 157 5.17 -9.09 25.50
C GLU A 157 5.93 -8.86 26.81
N ARG A 158 7.25 -8.66 26.76
CA ARG A 158 8.06 -8.32 27.95
C ARG A 158 7.67 -6.98 28.55
N GLU A 159 7.40 -5.98 27.72
CA GLU A 159 6.96 -4.65 28.16
C GLU A 159 5.56 -4.71 28.80
N ALA A 160 4.64 -5.48 28.21
CA ALA A 160 3.30 -5.69 28.75
C ALA A 160 3.32 -6.47 30.08
N ALA A 161 4.17 -7.51 30.19
CA ALA A 161 4.36 -8.26 31.42
C ALA A 161 4.94 -7.36 32.54
N ALA A 162 5.90 -6.49 32.23
CA ALA A 162 6.47 -5.55 33.20
C ALA A 162 5.45 -4.52 33.70
N LYS A 163 4.48 -4.11 32.87
CA LYS A 163 3.40 -3.20 33.28
C LYS A 163 2.29 -3.87 34.09
N GLY A 164 2.07 -5.18 33.90
CA GLY A 164 1.09 -5.96 34.67
C GLY A 164 1.50 -6.20 36.12
N ASP A 165 2.80 -6.32 36.39
CA ASP A 165 3.33 -6.61 37.73
C ASP A 165 3.34 -5.37 38.65
N ALA A 166 3.38 -4.16 38.09
CA ALA A 166 3.35 -2.91 38.87
C ALA A 166 1.96 -2.56 39.46
N ALA A 167 0.89 -3.25 39.06
CA ALA A 167 -0.47 -2.95 39.51
C ALA A 167 -0.88 -3.73 40.78
N ASN A 168 -0.07 -4.68 41.26
CA ASN A 168 -0.43 -5.55 42.38
C ASN A 168 0.30 -5.26 43.71
N GLU A 169 1.06 -4.17 43.80
CA GLU A 169 1.75 -3.77 45.03
C GLU A 169 1.12 -2.50 45.63
N VAL A 170 -0.15 -2.58 46.01
CA VAL A 170 -0.76 -1.64 46.98
C VAL A 170 -0.81 -2.39 48.31
N VAL A 171 0.29 -2.33 49.05
CA VAL A 171 0.31 -2.81 50.44
C VAL A 171 -0.47 -1.78 51.26
N GLU A 172 -1.72 -2.10 51.62
CA GLU A 172 -2.46 -1.36 52.65
C GLU A 172 -1.71 -1.51 53.98
N ALA A 173 -0.89 -0.51 54.31
CA ALA A 173 -0.28 -0.39 55.63
C ALA A 173 -1.31 0.17 56.61
N THR A 174 -1.95 -0.71 57.37
CA THR A 174 -2.72 -0.35 58.56
C THR A 174 -1.76 0.05 59.69
N VAL A 175 -1.89 1.29 60.16
CA VAL A 175 -1.19 1.79 61.35
C VAL A 175 -2.14 1.68 62.55
N GLU A 176 -1.91 0.71 63.42
CA GLU A 176 -2.51 0.69 64.76
C GLU A 176 -1.67 1.53 65.71
N VAL A 177 -2.30 2.50 66.38
CA VAL A 177 -1.69 3.27 67.47
C VAL A 177 -2.18 2.64 68.78
N ALA A 178 -1.26 2.05 69.54
CA ALA A 178 -1.52 1.59 70.90
C ALA A 178 -1.48 2.78 71.89
N GLU A 179 -2.35 2.68 72.91
CA GLU A 179 -2.77 3.65 73.95
C GLU A 179 -1.83 4.79 74.35
#